data_AF-A0A662KL66-F1
#
_entry.id   AF-A0A662KL66-F1
#
_cell.length_a   1.000
_cell.length_b   1.000
_cell.length_c   1.000
_cell.angle_alpha   90.00
_cell.angle_beta   90.00
_cell.angle_gamma   90.00
#
_symmetry.space_group_name_H-M   'P 1'
#
loop_
_entity.id
_entity.type
_entity.pdbx_description
1 polymer ?
#
loop_
_entity_poly.entity_id
_entity_poly.type
_entity_poly.pdbx_seq_one_letter_code
_entity_poly.pdbx_strand_id
1 'polypeptide(L)' 'MNELHTLKIIKEDILRIISEKGGKGTLDGIKEEIKTSNFFVSEAVKELERDKLIRPQQNFFELTG' A
#
# COMPACT_ATOMS: atom_id res chain seq x y z
N MET A 1 18.73 -3.49 -8.88
CA MET A 1 17.62 -3.66 -7.92
C MET A 1 16.79 -4.84 -8.38
N ASN A 2 16.52 -5.81 -7.48
CA ASN A 2 15.61 -6.92 -7.79
C ASN A 2 14.16 -6.45 -7.58
N GLU A 3 13.25 -6.80 -8.48
CA GLU A 3 11.83 -6.42 -8.42
C GLU A 3 11.16 -6.81 -7.09
N LEU A 4 11.52 -7.98 -6.54
CA LEU A 4 11.08 -8.44 -5.21
C LEU A 4 11.49 -7.49 -4.07
N HIS A 5 12.69 -6.90 -4.17
CA HIS A 5 13.19 -5.96 -3.17
C HIS A 5 12.42 -4.64 -3.25
N THR A 6 12.17 -4.15 -4.48
CA THR A 6 11.35 -2.95 -4.73
C THR A 6 9.94 -3.12 -4.19
N LEU A 7 9.30 -4.26 -4.44
CA LEU A 7 7.95 -4.53 -3.96
C LEU A 7 7.88 -4.57 -2.43
N LYS A 8 8.87 -5.18 -1.76
CA LYS A 8 8.94 -5.22 -0.30
C LYS A 8 8.97 -3.81 0.31
N ILE A 9 9.85 -2.93 -0.21
CA ILE A 9 9.96 -1.54 0.26
C ILE A 9 8.62 -0.82 0.07
N ILE A 10 7.99 -0.97 -1.09
CA ILE A 10 6.71 -0.31 -1.38
C ILE A 10 5.61 -0.81 -0.43
N LYS A 11 5.55 -2.11 -0.13
CA LYS A 11 4.59 -2.64 0.86
C LYS A 11 4.80 -2.02 2.24
N GLU A 12 6.04 -1.92 2.70
CA GLU A 12 6.37 -1.29 3.99
C GLU A 12 5.99 0.21 4.01
N ASP A 13 6.27 0.94 2.93
CA ASP A 13 5.89 2.35 2.78
C ASP A 13 4.36 2.53 2.77
N ILE A 14 3.61 1.68 2.05
CA ILE A 14 2.14 1.72 2.05
C ILE A 14 1.59 1.57 3.47
N LEU A 15 2.07 0.57 4.21
CA LEU A 15 1.63 0.33 5.58
C LEU A 15 1.97 1.51 6.50
N ARG A 16 3.16 2.09 6.36
CA ARG A 16 3.57 3.29 7.10
C ARG A 16 2.64 4.46 6.82
N ILE A 17 2.37 4.76 5.55
CA ILE A 17 1.49 5.88 5.13
C ILE A 17 0.07 5.70 5.70
N ILE A 18 -0.50 4.49 5.56
CA ILE A 18 -1.85 4.22 6.08
C ILE A 18 -1.86 4.36 7.62
N SER A 19 -0.82 3.87 8.31
CA SER A 19 -0.69 3.99 9.77
C SER A 19 -0.59 5.46 10.22
N GLU A 20 0.24 6.27 9.56
CA GLU A 20 0.42 7.69 9.86
C GLU A 20 -0.85 8.51 9.61
N LYS A 21 -1.69 8.09 8.65
CA LYS A 21 -2.98 8.71 8.32
C LYS A 21 -4.15 8.18 9.15
N GLY A 22 -3.87 7.58 10.33
CA GLY A 22 -4.90 7.12 11.26
C GLY A 22 -5.51 5.76 10.89
N GLY A 23 -4.73 4.92 10.22
CA GLY A 23 -5.11 3.56 9.82
C GLY A 23 -5.93 3.48 8.53
N LYS A 24 -6.07 4.60 7.78
CA LYS A 24 -6.85 4.68 6.54
C LYS A 24 -6.06 5.38 5.44
N GLY A 25 -6.09 4.86 4.21
CA GLY A 25 -5.43 5.48 3.06
C GLY A 25 -6.15 5.22 1.74
N THR A 26 -6.20 6.22 0.86
CA THR A 26 -6.75 6.07 -0.49
C THR A 26 -5.67 5.63 -1.47
N LEU A 27 -6.04 4.96 -2.56
CA LEU A 27 -5.08 4.55 -3.59
C LEU A 27 -4.35 5.76 -4.20
N ASP A 28 -5.08 6.84 -4.47
CA ASP A 28 -4.49 8.07 -5.01
C ASP A 28 -3.52 8.73 -4.02
N GLY A 29 -3.89 8.80 -2.73
CA GLY A 29 -3.00 9.35 -1.71
C GLY A 29 -1.73 8.51 -1.52
N ILE A 30 -1.83 7.19 -1.63
CA ILE A 30 -0.68 6.27 -1.60
C ILE A 30 0.23 6.49 -2.82
N LYS A 31 -0.36 6.62 -4.02
CA LYS A 31 0.39 6.86 -5.26
C LYS A 31 1.13 8.19 -5.23
N GLU A 32 0.51 9.24 -4.69
CA GLU A 32 1.11 10.58 -4.58
C GLU A 32 2.35 10.58 -3.67
N GLU A 33 2.30 9.84 -2.56
CA GLU A 33 3.39 9.74 -1.59
C GLU A 33 4.57 8.91 -2.09
N ILE A 34 4.31 7.74 -2.69
CA ILE A 34 5.37 6.76 -3.03
C ILE A 34 6.11 7.14 -4.33
N LYS A 35 5.55 8.02 -5.18
CA LYS A 35 6.19 8.57 -6.40
C LYS A 35 6.87 7.51 -7.29
N THR A 36 6.30 6.31 -7.35
CA THR A 36 6.83 5.18 -8.14
C THR A 36 5.86 4.77 -9.25
N SER A 37 6.24 3.77 -10.06
CA SER A 37 5.36 3.24 -11.09
C SER A 37 4.07 2.68 -10.48
N ASN A 38 2.94 3.04 -11.11
CA ASN A 38 1.61 2.54 -10.76
C ASN A 38 1.54 1.00 -10.73
N PHE A 39 2.37 0.32 -11.52
CA PHE A 39 2.45 -1.13 -11.53
C PHE A 39 2.85 -1.69 -10.16
N PHE A 40 3.95 -1.21 -9.60
CA PHE A 40 4.43 -1.71 -8.31
C PHE A 40 3.50 -1.35 -7.15
N VAL A 41 2.89 -0.15 -7.17
CA VAL A 41 1.90 0.22 -6.14
C VAL A 41 0.69 -0.72 -6.20
N SER A 42 0.19 -1.00 -7.41
CA SER A 42 -0.98 -1.88 -7.58
C SER A 42 -0.68 -3.32 -7.15
N GLU A 43 0.50 -3.85 -7.52
CA GLU A 43 0.92 -5.19 -7.09
C GLU A 43 1.15 -5.27 -5.58
N ALA A 44 1.76 -4.24 -4.98
CA ALA A 44 1.95 -4.18 -3.54
C ALA A 44 0.61 -4.15 -2.77
N VAL A 45 -0.37 -3.36 -3.23
CA VAL A 45 -1.72 -3.34 -2.64
C VAL A 45 -2.38 -4.71 -2.72
N LYS A 46 -2.34 -5.38 -3.88
CA LYS A 46 -2.90 -6.74 -4.03
C LYS A 46 -2.26 -7.76 -3.09
N GLU A 47 -0.94 -7.69 -2.90
CA GLU A 47 -0.25 -8.58 -1.96
C GLU A 47 -0.63 -8.27 -0.51
N LEU A 48 -0.72 -7.00 -0.12
CA LEU A 48 -1.15 -6.61 1.22
C LEU A 48 -2.60 -7.04 1.52
N GLU A 49 -3.50 -6.97 0.53
CA GLU A 49 -4.85 -7.50 0.65
C GLU A 49 -4.86 -9.03 0.82
N ARG A 50 -4.05 -9.73 0.02
CA ARG A 50 -3.90 -11.20 0.09
C ARG A 50 -3.35 -11.65 1.44
N ASP A 51 -2.36 -10.92 1.95
CA ASP A 51 -1.72 -11.14 3.26
C ASP A 51 -2.62 -10.69 4.42
N LYS A 52 -3.81 -10.11 4.12
CA LYS A 52 -4.77 -9.58 5.09
C LYS A 52 -4.13 -8.55 6.02
N LEU A 53 -3.26 -7.70 5.49
CA LEU A 53 -2.64 -6.55 6.18
C LEU A 53 -3.42 -5.26 5.94
N ILE A 54 -4.14 -5.19 4.83
CA ILE A 54 -5.10 -4.14 4.54
C ILE A 54 -6.42 -4.74 4.09
N ARG A 55 -7.51 -4.01 4.28
CA ARG A 55 -8.83 -4.35 3.79
C ARG A 55 -9.36 -3.22 2.89
N PRO A 56 -9.83 -3.52 1.68
CA PRO A 56 -10.49 -2.54 0.85
C PRO A 56 -11.88 -2.20 1.43
N GLN A 57 -12.14 -0.90 1.54
CA GLN A 57 -13.46 -0.29 1.73
C GLN A 57 -13.85 0.41 0.42
N GLN A 58 -15.08 0.93 0.33
CA GLN A 58 -15.58 1.56 -0.91
C GLN A 58 -14.62 2.59 -1.53
N ASN A 59 -13.96 3.41 -0.70
CA ASN A 59 -13.11 4.53 -1.18
C ASN A 59 -11.69 4.55 -0.59
N PHE A 60 -11.34 3.65 0.34
CA PHE A 60 -10.05 3.65 1.02
C PHE A 60 -9.68 2.24 1.48
N PHE A 61 -8.41 2.04 1.83
CA PHE A 61 -7.90 0.87 2.50
C PHE A 61 -7.77 1.15 3.99
N GLU A 62 -8.08 0.16 4.80
CA GLU A 62 -7.91 0.21 6.25
C GLU A 62 -6.90 -0.86 6.69
N LEU A 63 -6.05 -0.55 7.67
CA LEU A 63 -5.20 -1.57 8.29
C LEU A 63 -6.08 -2.59 9.01
N THR A 64 -5.77 -3.86 8.84
CA THR A 64 -6.31 -4.93 9.67
C THR A 64 -5.49 -4.98 10.97
N GLY A 65 -6.14 -4.64 12.08
CA GLY A 65 -5.59 -4.78 13.43
C GLY A 65 -5.79 -6.17 13.99
#